data_AF-A0A9D9HA72-F1
#
_entry.id   AF-A0A9D9HA72-F1
#
_cell.length_a   1.000
_cell.length_b   1.000
_cell.length_c   1.000
_cell.angle_alpha   90.00
_cell.angle_beta   90.00
_cell.angle_gamma   90.00
#
_symmetry.space_group_name_H-M   'P 1'
#
loop_
_entity.id
_entity.type
_entity.pdbx_description
1 polymer ?
#
loop_
_entity_poly.entity_id
_entity_poly.type
_entity_poly.pdbx_seq_one_letter_code
_entity_poly.pdbx_strand_id
1 'polypeptide(L)'
;MSVLWAFTHFLNSAGYSVIRSPRGVYEGKNPDFLIQGKLFEGKSLFGLKNYEREYARQAIFNHIKKAKKQADNVILEIPAIVDRKTVYSAIKGYRMISSSKREIWVMWKNKLLKY
;
A
#
# COMPACT_ATOMS: atom_id res chain seq x y z
N MET A 1 -13.36 12.68 3.32
CA MET A 1 -12.09 12.45 4.07
C MET A 1 -11.08 11.88 3.08
N SER A 2 -9.86 12.42 2.98
CA SER A 2 -8.89 11.93 1.99
C SER A 2 -8.21 10.64 2.45
N VAL A 3 -7.98 9.72 1.52
CA VAL A 3 -7.29 8.43 1.73
C VAL A 3 -5.98 8.61 2.53
N LEU A 4 -5.20 9.64 2.20
CA LEU A 4 -3.94 9.95 2.88
C LEU A 4 -4.10 10.33 4.36
N TRP A 5 -5.20 10.97 4.74
CA TRP A 5 -5.48 11.31 6.14
C TRP A 5 -5.79 10.05 6.96
N ALA A 6 -6.62 9.15 6.42
CA ALA A 6 -6.95 7.88 7.07
C ALA A 6 -5.70 7.00 7.27
N PHE A 7 -4.83 6.92 6.26
CA PHE A 7 -3.52 6.27 6.37
C PHE A 7 -2.69 6.83 7.52
N THR A 8 -2.56 8.15 7.58
CA THR A 8 -1.71 8.82 8.56
C THR A 8 -2.22 8.60 9.98
N HIS A 9 -3.53 8.74 10.20
CA HIS A 9 -4.12 8.55 11.52
C HIS A 9 -3.97 7.11 12.01
N PHE A 10 -4.23 6.13 11.15
CA PHE A 10 -4.07 4.72 11.48
C PHE A 10 -2.61 4.33 11.78
N LEU A 11 -1.66 4.83 10.99
CA LEU A 11 -0.25 4.52 11.19
C LEU A 11 0.28 5.19 12.47
N ASN A 12 -0.13 6.43 12.74
CA ASN A 12 0.21 7.10 14.00
C ASN A 12 -0.37 6.36 15.22
N SER A 13 -1.62 5.89 15.16
CA SER A 13 -2.21 5.10 16.25
C SER A 13 -1.54 3.74 16.44
N ALA A 14 -0.95 3.18 15.38
CA ALA A 14 -0.11 1.99 15.43
C ALA A 14 1.35 2.28 15.87
N GLY A 15 1.66 3.51 16.28
CA GLY A 15 2.97 3.91 16.83
C GLY A 15 4.02 4.32 15.79
N TYR A 16 3.64 4.52 14.53
CA TYR A 16 4.58 4.99 13.50
C TYR A 16 4.63 6.51 13.46
N SER A 17 5.83 7.06 13.31
CA SER A 17 5.99 8.46 12.91
C SER A 17 5.88 8.56 11.38
N VAL A 18 4.89 9.32 10.91
CA VAL A 18 4.59 9.47 9.48
C VAL A 18 4.82 10.91 9.04
N ILE A 19 5.74 11.11 8.10
CA ILE A 19 5.90 12.39 7.39
C ILE A 19 5.19 12.26 6.04
N ARG A 20 4.22 13.13 5.78
CA ARG A 20 3.51 13.19 4.50
C ARG A 20 4.26 14.08 3.51
N SER A 21 4.26 13.69 2.24
CA SER A 21 4.88 14.45 1.14
C SER A 21 6.29 14.96 1.51
N PRO A 22 7.22 14.05 1.85
CA PRO A 22 8.56 14.41 2.30
C PRO A 22 9.28 15.25 1.24
N ARG A 23 10.00 16.28 1.68
CA ARG A 23 10.83 17.13 0.80
C ARG A 23 12.20 16.48 0.56
N GLY A 24 12.86 16.86 -0.52
CA GLY A 24 14.24 16.40 -0.82
C GLY A 24 14.33 14.97 -1.33
N VAL A 25 13.24 14.42 -1.86
CA VAL A 25 13.24 13.12 -2.55
C VAL A 25 13.86 13.29 -3.93
N TYR A 26 14.68 12.32 -4.36
CA TYR A 26 15.33 12.25 -5.67
C TYR A 26 14.45 12.75 -6.83
N GLU A 27 15.06 13.44 -7.80
CA GLU A 27 14.38 13.99 -8.97
C GLU A 27 13.46 12.95 -9.65
N GLY A 28 12.19 13.33 -9.83
CA GLY A 28 11.17 12.56 -10.55
C GLY A 28 10.31 11.61 -9.72
N LYS A 29 10.56 11.46 -8.41
CA LYS A 29 9.70 10.69 -7.48
C LYS A 29 8.91 11.61 -6.55
N ASN A 30 7.63 11.31 -6.34
CA ASN A 30 6.78 12.02 -5.38
C ASN A 30 6.08 11.03 -4.43
N PRO A 31 6.79 10.47 -3.44
CA PRO A 31 6.22 9.51 -2.50
C PRO A 31 5.22 10.19 -1.57
N ASP A 32 4.14 9.47 -1.26
CA ASP A 32 3.13 9.95 -0.32
C ASP A 32 3.66 10.06 1.13
N PHE A 33 4.54 9.15 1.55
CA PHE A 33 4.98 9.04 2.94
C PHE A 33 6.49 8.74 3.11
N LEU A 34 7.06 9.28 4.19
CA LEU A 34 8.32 8.85 4.79
C LEU A 34 8.02 8.29 6.18
N ILE A 35 8.33 7.00 6.38
CA ILE A 35 8.04 6.27 7.61
C ILE A 35 9.28 5.47 7.98
N GLN A 36 9.82 5.70 9.18
CA GLN A 36 11.03 5.02 9.68
C GLN A 36 12.20 5.07 8.67
N GLY A 37 12.41 6.23 8.02
CA GLY A 37 13.47 6.41 7.02
C GLY A 37 13.20 5.79 5.64
N LYS A 38 12.03 5.19 5.43
CA LYS A 38 11.64 4.54 4.18
C LYS A 38 10.54 5.30 3.45
N LEU A 39 10.68 5.44 2.14
CA LEU A 39 9.69 6.09 1.28
C LEU A 39 8.60 5.09 0.87
N PHE A 40 7.35 5.51 1.01
CA PHE A 40 6.16 4.73 0.69
C PHE A 40 5.22 5.51 -0.21
N GLU A 41 4.59 4.77 -1.13
CA GLU A 41 3.46 5.25 -1.91
C GLU A 41 2.16 4.64 -1.37
N GLY A 42 1.13 5.47 -1.21
CA GLY A 42 -0.22 5.05 -0.86
C GLY A 42 -1.03 4.65 -2.09
N LYS A 43 -1.73 3.52 -1.99
CA LYS A 43 -2.79 3.14 -2.94
C LYS A 43 -4.00 2.61 -2.19
N SER A 44 -5.18 2.96 -2.67
CA SER A 44 -6.45 2.50 -2.10
C SER A 44 -7.21 1.68 -3.11
N LEU A 45 -7.81 0.59 -2.63
CA LEU A 45 -8.76 -0.23 -3.37
C LEU A 45 -10.20 0.23 -3.16
N PHE A 46 -10.46 1.24 -2.34
CA PHE A 46 -11.80 1.81 -2.24
C PHE A 46 -12.22 2.43 -3.58
N GLY A 47 -13.48 2.21 -3.95
CA GLY A 47 -14.05 2.69 -5.22
C GLY A 47 -13.82 1.76 -6.41
N LEU A 48 -13.33 0.53 -6.19
CA LEU A 48 -13.36 -0.49 -7.24
C LEU A 48 -14.81 -0.81 -7.63
N LYS A 49 -15.04 -1.01 -8.93
CA LYS A 49 -16.34 -1.42 -9.49
C LYS A 49 -16.75 -2.83 -9.05
N ASN A 50 -15.77 -3.70 -8.78
CA ASN A 50 -15.97 -5.09 -8.40
C ASN A 50 -14.89 -5.50 -7.38
N TYR A 51 -15.30 -6.19 -6.30
CA TYR A 51 -14.44 -6.73 -5.24
C TYR A 51 -14.28 -8.25 -5.27
N GLU A 52 -14.83 -8.91 -6.29
CA GLU A 52 -14.61 -10.33 -6.52
C GLU A 52 -13.12 -10.68 -6.57
N ARG A 53 -12.83 -11.90 -6.15
CA ARG A 53 -11.47 -12.38 -5.88
C ARG A 53 -10.46 -12.06 -6.98
N GLU A 54 -10.75 -12.41 -8.23
CA GLU A 54 -9.81 -12.20 -9.33
C GLU A 54 -9.62 -10.72 -9.67
N TYR A 55 -10.70 -9.92 -9.66
CA TYR A 55 -10.63 -8.48 -9.85
C TYR A 55 -9.82 -7.80 -8.75
N ALA A 56 -10.07 -8.14 -7.49
CA ALA A 56 -9.31 -7.62 -6.36
C ALA A 56 -7.83 -8.02 -6.43
N ARG A 57 -7.50 -9.28 -6.77
CA ARG A 57 -6.10 -9.72 -6.97
C ARG A 57 -5.40 -8.88 -8.03
N GLN A 58 -6.03 -8.69 -9.18
CA GLN A 58 -5.46 -7.94 -10.27
C GLN A 58 -5.28 -6.46 -9.90
N ALA A 59 -6.24 -5.87 -9.18
CA ALA A 59 -6.15 -4.50 -8.69
C ALA A 59 -4.99 -4.32 -7.71
N ILE A 60 -4.83 -5.21 -6.72
CA ILE A 60 -3.68 -5.21 -5.78
C ILE A 60 -2.36 -5.23 -6.56
N PHE A 61 -2.25 -6.18 -7.49
CA PHE A 61 -1.03 -6.35 -8.29
C PHE A 61 -0.69 -5.11 -9.12
N ASN A 62 -1.70 -4.52 -9.76
CA ASN A 62 -1.56 -3.30 -10.55
C ASN A 62 -1.17 -2.09 -9.67
N HIS A 63 -1.73 -1.97 -8.47
CA HIS A 63 -1.37 -0.91 -7.53
C HIS A 63 0.08 -1.03 -7.06
N ILE A 64 0.54 -2.23 -6.71
CA ILE A 64 1.95 -2.47 -6.34
C ILE A 64 2.89 -2.09 -7.50
N LYS A 65 2.54 -2.45 -8.75
CA LYS A 65 3.32 -2.07 -9.93
C LYS A 65 3.35 -0.55 -10.14
N LYS A 66 2.22 0.14 -10.05
CA LYS A 66 2.12 1.59 -10.22
C LYS A 66 2.92 2.34 -9.14
N ALA A 67 2.86 1.86 -7.90
CA ALA A 67 3.57 2.46 -6.77
C ALA A 67 5.08 2.54 -6.98
N LYS A 68 5.67 1.60 -7.74
CA LYS A 68 7.11 1.60 -8.07
C LYS A 68 7.59 2.90 -8.72
N LYS A 69 6.71 3.61 -9.41
CA LYS A 69 7.08 4.85 -10.11
C LYS A 69 7.33 6.00 -9.13
N GLN A 70 6.74 5.96 -7.94
CA GLN A 70 6.77 7.05 -6.97
C GLN A 70 7.61 6.73 -5.73
N ALA A 71 7.65 5.46 -5.31
CA ALA A 71 8.39 5.05 -4.12
C ALA A 71 8.91 3.60 -4.21
N ASP A 72 9.86 3.29 -3.34
CA ASP A 72 10.43 1.95 -3.24
C ASP A 72 9.53 1.01 -2.44
N ASN A 73 8.65 1.53 -1.59
CA ASN A 73 7.70 0.76 -0.78
C ASN A 73 6.25 1.18 -1.04
N VAL A 74 5.29 0.33 -0.64
CA VAL A 74 3.87 0.59 -0.88
C VAL A 74 3.03 0.29 0.36
N ILE A 75 2.04 1.15 0.59
CA ILE A 75 0.97 0.91 1.55
C ILE A 75 -0.35 0.80 0.78
N LEU A 76 -1.04 -0.31 0.97
CA LEU A 76 -2.33 -0.61 0.36
C LEU A 76 -3.44 -0.48 1.39
N GLU A 77 -4.43 0.36 1.10
CA GLU A 77 -5.69 0.38 1.84
C GLU A 77 -6.67 -0.54 1.12
N ILE A 78 -7.10 -1.60 1.80
CA ILE A 78 -7.94 -2.65 1.24
C ILE A 78 -9.27 -2.71 1.99
N PRO A 79 -10.42 -2.54 1.29
CA PRO A 79 -11.74 -2.69 1.87
C PRO A 79 -11.94 -4.03 2.58
N ALA A 80 -12.67 -4.00 3.69
CA ALA A 80 -12.94 -5.17 4.52
C ALA A 80 -13.66 -6.31 3.79
N ILE A 81 -14.39 -6.00 2.71
CA ILE A 81 -15.08 -6.95 1.82
C ILE A 81 -14.09 -7.85 1.05
N VAL A 82 -12.85 -7.41 0.84
CA VAL A 82 -11.83 -8.24 0.20
C VAL A 82 -11.23 -9.17 1.26
N ASP A 83 -11.36 -10.47 1.06
CA ASP A 83 -10.84 -11.45 2.01
C ASP A 83 -9.32 -11.41 2.15
N ARG A 84 -8.85 -11.63 3.39
CA ARG A 84 -7.41 -11.73 3.69
C ARG A 84 -6.69 -12.80 2.85
N LYS A 85 -7.36 -13.90 2.51
CA LYS A 85 -6.81 -14.95 1.63
C LYS A 85 -6.53 -14.40 0.23
N THR A 86 -7.41 -13.56 -0.29
CA THR A 86 -7.26 -12.87 -1.58
C THR A 86 -6.06 -11.93 -1.55
N VAL A 87 -5.94 -11.10 -0.51
CA VAL A 87 -4.80 -10.21 -0.28
C VAL A 87 -3.48 -10.97 -0.23
N TYR A 88 -3.39 -11.98 0.64
CA TYR A 88 -2.19 -12.79 0.79
C TYR A 88 -1.79 -13.46 -0.51
N SER A 89 -2.75 -14.08 -1.20
CA SER A 89 -2.46 -14.81 -2.42
C SER A 89 -2.08 -13.87 -3.58
N ALA A 90 -2.59 -12.62 -3.61
CA ALA A 90 -2.17 -11.61 -4.58
C ALA A 90 -0.71 -11.18 -4.33
N ILE A 91 -0.36 -10.89 -3.07
CA ILE A 91 1.00 -10.46 -2.70
C ILE A 91 2.00 -11.59 -2.89
N LYS A 92 1.64 -12.83 -2.51
CA LYS A 92 2.46 -14.02 -2.79
C LYS A 92 2.69 -14.19 -4.29
N GLY A 93 1.65 -14.05 -5.11
CA GLY A 93 1.75 -14.03 -6.57
C GLY A 93 2.75 -13.01 -7.08
N TYR A 94 2.68 -11.77 -6.57
CA TYR A 94 3.64 -10.72 -6.90
C TYR A 94 5.09 -11.08 -6.51
N ARG A 95 5.30 -11.59 -5.29
CA ARG A 95 6.63 -11.98 -4.79
C ARG A 95 7.27 -13.12 -5.59
N MET A 96 6.47 -14.07 -6.11
CA MET A 96 7.01 -15.15 -6.96
C MET A 96 7.56 -14.62 -8.30
N ILE A 97 7.00 -13.51 -8.80
CA ILE A 97 7.38 -12.94 -10.11
C ILE A 97 8.44 -11.84 -9.94
N SER A 98 8.51 -11.19 -8.78
CA SER A 98 9.42 -10.07 -8.53
C SER A 98 10.48 -10.41 -7.48
N SER A 99 11.75 -10.23 -7.83
CA SER A 99 12.89 -10.33 -6.90
C SER A 99 13.05 -9.11 -5.97
N SER A 100 12.10 -8.17 -5.98
CA SER A 100 12.19 -6.93 -5.20
C SER A 100 12.07 -7.18 -3.69
N LYS A 101 12.98 -6.57 -2.91
CA LYS A 101 12.93 -6.51 -1.44
C LYS A 101 11.97 -5.44 -0.88
N ARG A 102 11.11 -4.85 -1.73
CA ARG A 102 10.10 -3.85 -1.37
C ARG A 102 9.27 -4.27 -0.17
N GLU A 103 8.97 -3.36 0.74
CA GLU A 103 7.95 -3.59 1.77
C GLU A 103 6.55 -3.35 1.22
N ILE A 104 5.64 -4.29 1.50
CA ILE A 104 4.23 -4.19 1.15
C ILE A 104 3.42 -4.18 2.43
N TRP A 105 2.96 -3.00 2.83
CA TRP A 105 2.10 -2.85 4.00
C TRP A 105 0.65 -2.81 3.55
N VAL A 106 -0.22 -3.47 4.28
CA VAL A 106 -1.66 -3.54 3.98
C VAL A 106 -2.44 -3.11 5.20
N MET A 107 -3.22 -2.06 5.05
CA MET A 107 -4.29 -1.71 5.97
C MET A 107 -5.54 -2.49 5.58
N TRP A 108 -5.92 -3.43 6.44
CA TRP A 108 -7.11 -4.26 6.24
C TRP A 108 -7.90 -4.34 7.53
N LYS A 109 -9.14 -3.84 7.48
CA LYS A 109 -9.94 -3.57 8.69
C LYS A 109 -9.12 -2.67 9.63
N ASN A 110 -9.02 -3.03 10.91
CA ASN A 110 -8.24 -2.28 11.91
C ASN A 110 -6.84 -2.89 12.12
N LYS A 111 -6.26 -3.53 11.09
CA LYS A 111 -4.96 -4.21 11.21
C LYS A 111 -3.99 -3.75 10.13
N LEU A 112 -2.74 -3.59 10.55
CA LEU A 112 -1.60 -3.43 9.65
C LEU A 112 -0.98 -4.80 9.41
N LEU A 113 -1.06 -5.29 8.18
CA LEU A 113 -0.40 -6.52 7.76
C LEU A 113 0.86 -6.15 6.97
N LYS A 114 2.00 -6.74 7.32
CA LYS A 114 3.27 -6.51 6.62
C LYS A 114 3.66 -7.77 5.86
N TYR A 115 4.04 -7.60 4.60
CA TYR A 115 4.40 -8.67 3.66
C TYR A 115 5.68 -8.33 2.90
#